data_AF-U2SJA2-F1
#
_entry.id   AF-U2SJA2-F1
#
_cell.length_a   1.000
_cell.length_b   1.000
_cell.length_c   1.000
_cell.angle_alpha   90.00
_cell.angle_beta   90.00
_cell.angle_gamma   90.00
#
_symmetry.space_group_name_H-M   'P 1'
#
loop_
_entity.id
_entity.type
_entity.pdbx_description
1 polymer ?
#
loop_
_entity_poly.entity_id
_entity_poly.type
_entity_poly.pdbx_seq_one_letter_code
_entity_poly.pdbx_strand_id
1 'polypeptide(L)' 'MDKNYEITLEQETAKEFGWEVMANFRRLGDNLEENLVLKKIYEKIGKELKVLSNMDIEKIKEFKIKCKFVNEILDSI' A
#
# COMPACT_ATOMS: atom_id res chain seq x y z
N MET A 1 -25.17 7.69 5.75
CA MET A 1 -24.02 8.29 5.04
C MET A 1 -24.16 7.93 3.56
N ASP A 2 -23.74 8.78 2.63
CA ASP A 2 -23.83 8.46 1.19
C ASP A 2 -22.85 7.32 0.85
N LYS A 3 -23.33 6.28 0.18
CA LYS A 3 -22.52 5.12 -0.23
C LYS A 3 -21.33 5.53 -1.11
N ASN A 4 -21.49 6.57 -1.92
CA ASN A 4 -20.41 7.09 -2.76
C ASN A 4 -19.33 7.77 -1.92
N TYR A 5 -19.73 8.48 -0.85
CA TYR A 5 -18.79 9.11 0.08
C TYR A 5 -17.93 8.06 0.80
N GLU A 6 -18.53 6.96 1.27
CA GLU A 6 -17.79 5.87 1.93
C GLU A 6 -16.76 5.22 1.00
N ILE A 7 -17.12 4.99 -0.27
CA ILE A 7 -16.21 4.41 -1.26
C ILE A 7 -15.03 5.36 -1.54
N THR A 8 -15.31 6.65 -1.74
CA THR A 8 -14.26 7.65 -1.96
C THR A 8 -13.33 7.76 -0.76
N LEU A 9 -13.87 7.78 0.46
CA LEU A 9 -13.06 7.83 1.68
C LEU A 9 -12.16 6.60 1.79
N GLU A 10 -12.69 5.41 1.56
CA GLU A 10 -11.91 4.17 1.58
C GLU A 10 -10.79 4.17 0.53
N GLN A 11 -11.05 4.69 -0.67
CA GLN A 11 -10.04 4.84 -1.72
C GLN A 11 -8.92 5.80 -1.33
N GLU A 12 -9.23 6.97 -0.78
CA GLU A 12 -8.22 7.95 -0.40
C GLU A 12 -7.37 7.44 0.77
N THR A 13 -7.99 6.86 1.81
CA THR A 13 -7.25 6.24 2.91
C THR A 13 -6.36 5.08 2.41
N ALA A 14 -6.82 4.30 1.44
CA ALA A 14 -6.01 3.25 0.83
C ALA A 14 -4.80 3.81 0.06
N LYS A 15 -4.96 4.92 -0.67
CA LYS A 15 -3.84 5.59 -1.33
C LYS A 15 -2.80 6.06 -0.33
N GLU A 16 -3.23 6.69 0.77
CA GLU A 16 -2.32 7.17 1.82
C GLU A 16 -1.46 6.03 2.38
N PHE A 17 -2.07 4.91 2.78
CA PHE A 17 -1.32 3.74 3.26
C PHE A 17 -0.36 3.18 2.19
N GLY A 18 -0.81 3.12 0.94
CA GLY A 18 0.04 2.67 -0.16
C GLY A 18 1.27 3.59 -0.35
N TRP A 19 1.08 4.90 -0.31
CA TRP A 19 2.19 5.86 -0.42
C TRP A 19 3.16 5.81 0.75
N GLU A 20 2.64 5.62 1.96
CA GLU A 20 3.44 5.43 3.18
C GLU A 20 4.38 4.23 3.04
N VAL A 21 3.85 3.07 2.63
CA VAL A 21 4.66 1.87 2.36
C VAL A 21 5.74 2.16 1.34
N MET A 22 5.39 2.81 0.23
CA MET A 22 6.34 3.15 -0.83
C MET A 22 7.43 4.14 -0.37
N ALA A 23 7.12 5.02 0.59
CA ALA A 23 8.08 5.93 1.20
C ALA A 23 9.01 5.18 2.17
N ASN A 24 8.46 4.28 2.99
CA ASN A 24 9.23 3.45 3.93
C ASN A 24 10.22 2.55 3.21
N PHE A 25 9.79 1.88 2.12
CA PHE A 25 10.71 1.10 1.28
C PHE A 25 11.83 1.94 0.68
N ARG A 26 11.54 3.17 0.22
CA ARG A 26 12.59 4.06 -0.31
C ARG A 26 13.62 4.47 0.74
N ARG A 27 13.23 4.58 2.01
CA ARG A 27 14.15 4.87 3.12
C ARG A 27 15.13 3.73 3.40
N LEU A 28 14.78 2.49 3.03
CA LEU A 28 15.69 1.35 3.16
C LEU A 28 16.91 1.43 2.23
N GLY A 29 16.87 2.29 1.19
CA GLY A 29 18.02 2.54 0.31
C GLY A 29 18.57 1.25 -0.30
N ASP A 30 19.87 1.03 -0.17
CA ASP A 30 20.60 -0.11 -0.74
C ASP A 30 20.05 -1.47 -0.25
N ASN A 31 19.49 -1.54 0.97
CA ASN A 31 18.88 -2.77 1.50
C ASN A 31 17.66 -3.23 0.68
N LEU A 32 16.96 -2.29 0.00
CA LEU A 32 15.85 -2.64 -0.89
C LEU A 32 16.36 -3.30 -2.18
N GLU A 33 17.50 -2.86 -2.71
CA GLU A 33 18.05 -3.38 -3.97
C GLU A 33 18.67 -4.76 -3.77
N GLU A 34 19.32 -4.97 -2.63
CA GLU A 34 19.98 -6.23 -2.28
C GLU A 34 19.00 -7.33 -1.85
N ASN A 35 17.82 -6.96 -1.32
CA ASN A 35 16.83 -7.91 -0.84
C ASN A 35 15.70 -8.17 -1.86
N LEU A 36 15.75 -9.34 -2.50
CA LEU A 36 14.76 -9.77 -3.49
C LEU A 36 13.31 -9.80 -2.96
N VAL A 37 13.12 -10.13 -1.68
CA VAL A 37 11.78 -10.20 -1.08
C VAL A 37 11.21 -8.78 -0.92
N LEU A 38 11.99 -7.86 -0.35
CA LEU A 38 11.58 -6.47 -0.18
C LEU A 38 11.28 -5.81 -1.53
N LYS A 39 12.11 -6.06 -2.54
CA LYS A 39 11.89 -5.57 -3.90
C LYS A 39 10.57 -6.07 -4.50
N LYS A 40 10.26 -7.36 -4.35
CA LYS A 40 8.99 -7.94 -4.83
C LYS A 40 7.78 -7.33 -4.13
N ILE A 41 7.87 -7.07 -2.82
CA ILE A 41 6.79 -6.43 -2.06
C ILE A 41 6.58 -5.00 -2.56
N TYR A 42 7.67 -4.21 -2.67
CA TYR A 42 7.61 -2.85 -3.21
C TYR A 42 6.97 -2.79 -4.60
N GLU A 43 7.39 -3.66 -5.53
CA GLU A 43 6.82 -3.70 -6.88
C GLU A 43 5.33 -4.11 -6.87
N LYS A 44 4.94 -5.05 -6.01
CA LYS A 44 3.56 -5.53 -5.90
C LYS A 44 2.64 -4.44 -5.36
N ILE A 45 3.04 -3.76 -4.28
CA ILE A 45 2.29 -2.63 -3.71
C ILE A 45 2.21 -1.49 -4.72
N GLY A 46 3.31 -1.14 -5.37
CA GLY A 46 3.31 -0.09 -6.40
C GLY A 46 2.40 -0.38 -7.59
N LYS A 47 2.30 -1.65 -8.02
CA LYS A 47 1.37 -2.07 -9.10
C LYS A 47 -0.09 -1.96 -8.66
N GLU A 48 -0.42 -2.42 -7.45
CA GLU A 48 -1.79 -2.34 -6.92
C GLU A 48 -2.19 -0.88 -6.67
N LEU A 49 -1.30 -0.05 -6.12
CA LEU A 49 -1.54 1.38 -5.89
C LEU A 49 -1.91 2.13 -7.18
N LYS A 50 -1.23 1.83 -8.30
CA LYS A 50 -1.49 2.47 -9.61
C LYS A 50 -2.89 2.22 -10.16
N VAL A 51 -3.51 1.09 -9.80
CA VAL A 51 -4.82 0.69 -10.32
C VAL A 51 -5.93 0.75 -9.26
N LEU A 52 -5.62 1.27 -8.07
CA LEU A 52 -6.51 1.33 -6.91
C LEU A 52 -7.83 2.07 -7.19
N SER A 53 -7.81 3.12 -8.02
CA SER A 53 -9.01 3.86 -8.42
C SER A 53 -10.03 3.02 -9.20
N ASN A 54 -9.58 1.92 -9.81
CA ASN A 54 -10.40 1.03 -10.62
C ASN A 54 -10.78 -0.26 -9.87
N MET A 55 -10.42 -0.38 -8.59
CA MET A 55 -10.73 -1.53 -7.77
C MET A 55 -12.11 -1.41 -7.13
N ASP A 56 -12.75 -2.56 -6.92
CA ASP A 56 -13.94 -2.66 -6.08
C ASP A 56 -13.61 -2.46 -4.59
N ILE A 57 -14.65 -2.21 -3.79
CA ILE A 57 -14.50 -1.87 -2.36
C ILE A 57 -13.86 -2.99 -1.53
N GLU A 58 -14.06 -4.26 -1.90
CA GLU A 58 -13.45 -5.39 -1.20
C GLU A 58 -11.95 -5.41 -1.45
N LYS A 59 -11.53 -5.24 -2.72
CA LYS A 59 -10.11 -5.14 -3.07
C LYS A 59 -9.42 -3.92 -2.48
N ILE A 60 -10.12 -2.79 -2.36
CA ILE A 60 -9.59 -1.60 -1.67
C ILE A 60 -9.31 -1.92 -0.19
N LYS A 61 -10.24 -2.60 0.49
CA LYS A 61 -10.05 -3.03 1.88
C LYS A 61 -8.92 -4.04 2.03
N GLU A 62 -8.82 -5.01 1.12
CA GLU A 62 -7.69 -5.95 1.10
C GLU A 62 -6.35 -5.23 0.91
N PHE A 63 -6.29 -4.26 -0.01
CA PHE A 63 -5.08 -3.46 -0.23
C PHE A 63 -4.68 -2.68 1.03
N LYS A 64 -5.64 -2.09 1.74
CA LYS A 64 -5.38 -1.42 3.04
C LYS A 64 -4.78 -2.38 4.05
N ILE A 65 -5.32 -3.60 4.20
CA ILE A 65 -4.82 -4.60 5.13
C ILE A 65 -3.37 -4.99 4.77
N LYS A 66 -3.09 -5.23 3.49
CA LYS A 66 -1.71 -5.52 3.02
C LYS A 66 -0.75 -4.38 3.35
N CYS A 67 -1.15 -3.14 3.11
CA CYS A 67 -0.28 -1.98 3.38
C CYS A 67 0.00 -1.83 4.88
N LYS A 68 -1.03 -1.98 5.73
CA LYS A 68 -0.86 -1.95 7.19
C LYS A 68 0.10 -3.02 7.68
N PHE A 69 -0.07 -4.26 7.23
CA PHE A 69 0.82 -5.37 7.59
C PHE A 69 2.27 -5.08 7.21
N VAL A 70 2.50 -4.53 6.01
CA VAL A 70 3.85 -4.19 5.56
C VAL A 70 4.43 -3.04 6.39
N ASN A 71 3.66 -1.99 6.68
CA ASN A 71 4.13 -0.89 7.52
C ASN A 71 4.45 -1.36 8.95
N GLU A 72 3.63 -2.21 9.56
CA GLU A 72 3.91 -2.78 10.89
C GLU A 72 5.24 -3.54 10.94
N ILE A 73 5.58 -4.26 9.87
CA ILE A 73 6.88 -4.92 9.74
C ILE A 73 8.00 -3.88 9.59
N LEU A 74 7.81 -2.88 8.72
CA LEU A 74 8.83 -1.86 8.44
C LEU A 74 9.10 -0.95 9.64
N ASP A 75 8.09 -0.63 10.45
CA ASP A 75 8.21 0.16 11.68
C ASP A 75 8.94 -0.61 12.79
N SER A 76 9.02 -1.94 12.68
CA SER A 76 9.72 -2.81 13.63
C SER A 76 11.22 -2.97 13.31
N ILE A 77 11.72 -2.36 12.23
CA ILE A 77 13.11 -2.46 11.73
C ILE A 77 13.80 -1.12 11.91
#